data_AF-A0A370U1F5-F1
#
_entry.id   AF-A0A370U1F5-F1
#
_cell.length_a   1.000
_cell.length_b   1.000
_cell.length_c   1.000
_cell.angle_alpha   90.00
_cell.angle_beta   90.00
_cell.angle_gamma   90.00
#
_symmetry.space_group_name_H-M   'P 1'
#
loop_
_entity.id
_entity.type
_entity.pdbx_description
1 polymer ?
#
loop_
_entity_poly.entity_id
_entity_poly.type
_entity_poly.pdbx_seq_one_letter_code
_entity_poly.pdbx_strand_id
1 'polypeptide(L)'
;MQLPALYHQSDAESALRLSTQAISYASSTKSGHKAAKISRRKYVQAIRAVEKAIRNPVEVKKDETLYAVLLLCGYEVSPPGLSRAFGTKMMLTTSVKTIMGDSEQLLAWGTHVDGAAALVKIRGNEALSSPVSRSMFFFVRKNMILSHMQTSRPLDTVFIERNSITYLHENVEDQLISKTTRIPQLQHQANSLLIDPNCNSRGSLVEKLISAARILDRELLDWAGNVPISWKYSTATNLHPSPHSGFIPHHLHRYVDFYTARGVVRHQYQKSSGGGCASS
;
A
#
# COMPACT_ATOMS: atom_id res chain seq x y z
N MET A 1 13.00 7.65 15.99
CA MET A 1 13.14 6.29 15.44
C MET A 1 12.76 5.27 16.51
N GLN A 2 11.58 4.66 16.42
CA GLN A 2 11.10 3.70 17.45
C GLN A 2 11.37 2.24 17.09
N LEU A 3 11.61 1.93 15.81
CA LEU A 3 11.83 0.57 15.34
C LEU A 3 13.10 -0.10 15.89
N PRO A 4 14.27 0.58 15.96
CA PRO A 4 15.47 -0.03 16.56
C PRO A 4 15.27 -0.37 18.04
N ALA A 5 14.51 0.45 18.77
CA ALA A 5 14.19 0.19 20.17
C ALA A 5 13.29 -1.04 20.33
N LEU A 6 12.23 -1.14 19.50
CA LEU A 6 11.36 -2.33 19.47
C LEU A 6 12.17 -3.60 19.22
N TYR A 7 13.02 -3.61 18.19
CA TYR A 7 13.88 -4.76 17.88
C TYR A 7 14.88 -5.10 19.00
N HIS A 8 15.43 -4.09 19.66
CA HIS A 8 16.38 -4.28 20.77
C HIS A 8 15.73 -4.95 21.97
N GLN A 9 14.48 -4.56 22.29
CA GLN A 9 13.71 -5.09 23.42
C GLN A 9 13.13 -6.48 23.16
N SER A 10 12.98 -6.89 21.90
CA SER A 10 12.47 -8.21 21.53
C SER A 10 13.40 -9.36 21.90
N ASP A 11 12.81 -10.48 22.33
CA ASP A 11 13.51 -11.75 22.52
C ASP A 11 14.15 -12.27 21.22
N ALA A 12 15.28 -12.97 21.35
CA ALA A 12 16.04 -13.53 20.23
C ALA A 12 15.20 -14.39 19.26
N GLU A 13 14.27 -15.16 19.81
CA GLU A 13 13.37 -16.07 19.09
C GLU A 13 11.95 -15.50 18.93
N SER A 14 11.78 -14.18 19.13
CA SER A 14 10.49 -13.53 18.89
C SER A 14 10.11 -13.56 17.41
N ALA A 15 8.80 -13.44 17.14
CA ALA A 15 8.28 -13.34 15.79
C ALA A 15 8.94 -12.19 15.00
N LEU A 16 9.19 -11.05 15.65
CA LEU A 16 9.83 -9.89 15.04
C LEU A 16 11.28 -10.19 14.62
N ARG A 17 12.08 -10.78 15.52
CA ARG A 17 13.49 -11.08 15.23
C ARG A 17 13.64 -12.15 14.16
N LEU A 18 12.83 -13.20 14.22
CA LEU A 18 12.83 -14.27 13.21
C LEU A 18 12.42 -13.76 11.82
N SER A 19 11.37 -12.93 11.75
CA SER A 19 10.92 -12.31 10.48
C SER A 19 11.97 -11.37 9.91
N THR A 20 12.63 -10.58 10.75
CA THR A 20 13.73 -9.68 10.34
C THR A 20 14.92 -10.48 9.80
N GLN A 21 15.31 -11.55 10.47
CA GLN A 21 16.37 -12.45 9.99
C GLN A 21 15.99 -13.07 8.65
N ALA A 22 14.74 -13.52 8.48
CA ALA A 22 14.26 -14.09 7.23
C ALA A 22 14.45 -13.11 6.06
N ILE A 23 13.95 -11.87 6.16
CA ILE A 23 14.11 -10.86 5.11
C ILE A 23 15.58 -10.50 4.89
N SER A 24 16.37 -10.36 5.95
CA SER A 24 17.80 -10.03 5.85
C SER A 24 18.55 -11.08 5.03
N TYR A 25 18.35 -12.38 5.31
CA TYR A 25 18.95 -13.45 4.54
C TYR A 25 18.40 -13.55 3.11
N ALA A 26 17.10 -13.29 2.90
CA ALA A 26 16.51 -13.25 1.56
C ALA A 26 17.10 -12.13 0.68
N SER A 27 17.39 -10.99 1.29
CA SER A 27 17.89 -9.78 0.60
C SER A 27 19.40 -9.78 0.39
N SER A 28 20.13 -10.69 1.05
CA SER A 28 21.59 -10.77 0.94
C SER A 28 22.01 -11.32 -0.42
N THR A 29 22.46 -10.43 -1.29
CA THR A 29 22.98 -10.74 -2.64
C THR A 29 24.27 -11.55 -2.62
N LYS A 30 24.98 -11.54 -1.49
CA LYS A 30 26.33 -12.12 -1.36
C LYS A 30 26.33 -13.58 -0.92
N SER A 31 25.17 -14.21 -0.71
CA SER A 31 25.11 -15.41 0.14
C SER A 31 24.50 -16.67 -0.48
N GLY A 32 24.24 -16.68 -1.79
CA GLY A 32 23.93 -17.89 -2.58
C GLY A 32 22.83 -18.80 -2.02
N HIS A 33 22.85 -20.09 -2.40
CA HIS A 33 21.86 -21.08 -1.95
C HIS A 33 21.80 -21.29 -0.42
N LYS A 34 22.92 -21.09 0.28
CA LYS A 34 23.00 -21.27 1.74
C LYS A 34 22.15 -20.22 2.47
N ALA A 35 22.22 -18.95 2.09
CA ALA A 35 21.36 -17.92 2.68
C ALA A 35 19.89 -18.13 2.34
N ALA A 36 19.55 -18.54 1.11
CA ALA A 36 18.17 -18.86 0.77
C ALA A 36 17.59 -19.98 1.67
N LYS A 37 18.38 -21.00 1.98
CA LYS A 37 17.99 -22.08 2.91
C LYS A 37 17.81 -21.57 4.35
N ILE A 38 18.71 -20.72 4.84
CA ILE A 38 18.61 -20.11 6.18
C ILE A 38 17.39 -19.19 6.25
N SER A 39 17.20 -18.34 5.25
CA SER A 39 16.05 -17.46 5.05
C SER A 39 14.73 -18.22 5.19
N ARG A 40 14.56 -19.31 4.42
CA ARG A 40 13.36 -20.15 4.48
C ARG A 40 13.16 -20.77 5.86
N ARG A 41 14.22 -21.24 6.52
CA ARG A 41 14.13 -21.79 7.90
C ARG A 41 13.65 -20.72 8.88
N LYS A 42 14.20 -19.50 8.80
CA LYS A 42 13.80 -18.38 9.66
C LYS A 42 12.37 -17.92 9.39
N TYR A 43 11.94 -17.91 8.13
CA TYR A 43 10.55 -17.66 7.77
C TYR A 43 9.58 -18.67 8.40
N VAL A 44 9.87 -19.98 8.33
CA VAL A 44 9.03 -21.02 8.97
C VAL A 44 9.01 -20.87 10.49
N GLN A 45 10.16 -20.57 11.10
CA GLN A 45 10.22 -20.29 12.55
C GLN A 45 9.39 -19.06 12.92
N ALA A 46 9.45 -18.00 12.11
CA ALA A 46 8.66 -16.79 12.31
C ALA A 46 7.16 -17.05 12.24
N ILE A 47 6.68 -17.83 11.27
CA ILE A 47 5.26 -18.21 11.19
C ILE A 47 4.81 -18.92 12.47
N ARG A 48 5.59 -19.89 12.97
CA ARG A 48 5.27 -20.60 14.20
C ARG A 48 5.26 -19.68 15.43
N ALA A 49 6.18 -18.72 15.48
CA ALA A 49 6.21 -17.72 16.54
C ALA A 49 5.01 -16.77 16.47
N VAL A 50 4.60 -16.34 15.27
CA VAL A 50 3.37 -15.57 15.04
C VAL A 50 2.14 -16.38 15.48
N GLU A 51 2.04 -17.65 15.07
CA GLU A 51 0.94 -18.55 15.45
C GLU A 51 0.80 -18.65 16.97
N LYS A 52 1.92 -18.77 17.70
CA LYS A 52 1.93 -18.78 19.17
C LYS A 52 1.48 -17.43 19.73
N ALA A 53 1.96 -16.32 19.16
CA ALA A 53 1.62 -14.98 19.61
C ALA A 53 0.13 -14.66 19.41
N ILE A 54 -0.45 -15.01 18.26
CA ILE A 54 -1.87 -14.72 17.97
C ILE A 54 -2.85 -15.53 18.85
N ARG A 55 -2.41 -16.67 19.40
CA ARG A 55 -3.20 -17.45 20.37
C ARG A 55 -3.17 -16.89 21.78
N ASN A 56 -2.23 -16.00 22.10
CA ASN A 56 -2.13 -15.37 23.41
C ASN A 56 -2.80 -13.98 23.37
N PRO A 57 -3.78 -13.70 24.26
CA PRO A 57 -4.57 -12.47 24.23
C PRO A 57 -3.76 -11.20 24.51
N VAL A 58 -2.57 -11.31 25.12
CA VAL A 58 -1.64 -10.20 25.35
C VAL A 58 -0.69 -10.04 24.16
N GLU A 59 -0.05 -11.14 23.72
CA GLU A 59 0.94 -11.09 22.64
C GLU A 59 0.33 -10.68 21.29
N VAL A 60 -0.92 -11.07 21.02
CA VAL A 60 -1.63 -10.71 19.77
C VAL A 60 -1.74 -9.19 19.57
N LYS A 61 -1.77 -8.42 20.67
CA LYS A 61 -1.88 -6.96 20.64
C LYS A 61 -0.53 -6.24 20.55
N LYS A 62 0.58 -6.90 20.88
CA LYS A 62 1.92 -6.28 20.90
C LYS A 62 2.40 -5.86 19.52
N ASP A 63 2.96 -4.66 19.39
CA ASP A 63 3.57 -4.12 18.16
C ASP A 63 4.49 -5.10 17.44
N GLU A 64 5.26 -5.90 18.17
CA GLU A 64 6.10 -6.97 17.60
C GLU A 64 5.34 -7.94 16.72
N THR A 65 4.14 -8.37 17.13
CA THR A 65 3.32 -9.35 16.40
C THR A 65 2.84 -8.77 15.07
N LEU A 66 2.33 -7.53 15.07
CA LEU A 66 1.91 -6.88 13.82
C LEU A 66 3.11 -6.61 12.92
N TYR A 67 4.21 -6.11 13.48
CA TYR A 67 5.39 -5.81 12.68
C TYR A 67 6.00 -7.08 12.07
N ALA A 68 5.97 -8.20 12.78
CA ALA A 68 6.36 -9.50 12.24
C ALA A 68 5.51 -9.90 11.02
N VAL A 69 4.18 -9.78 11.10
CA VAL A 69 3.28 -10.06 9.96
C VAL A 69 3.57 -9.13 8.77
N LEU A 70 3.82 -7.84 9.01
CA LEU A 70 4.19 -6.90 7.95
C LEU A 70 5.53 -7.24 7.29
N LEU A 71 6.49 -7.73 8.06
CA LEU A 71 7.76 -8.23 7.54
C LEU A 71 7.56 -9.50 6.69
N LEU A 72 6.72 -10.44 7.14
CA LEU A 72 6.39 -11.63 6.34
C LEU A 72 5.68 -11.28 5.02
N CYS A 73 4.81 -10.25 5.01
CA CYS A 73 4.28 -9.70 3.75
C CYS A 73 5.42 -9.30 2.79
N GLY A 74 6.42 -8.56 3.29
CA GLY A 74 7.54 -8.09 2.49
C GLY A 74 8.47 -9.20 2.00
N TYR A 75 8.58 -10.29 2.77
CA TYR A 75 9.35 -11.48 2.41
C TYR A 75 8.82 -12.13 1.11
N GLU A 76 7.51 -12.23 0.98
CA GLU A 76 6.85 -12.94 -0.13
C GLU A 76 6.79 -12.13 -1.42
N VAL A 77 6.96 -10.81 -1.30
CA VAL A 77 7.10 -9.88 -2.43
C VAL A 77 8.50 -9.98 -3.06
N SER A 78 9.45 -10.68 -2.42
CA SER A 78 10.83 -10.80 -2.86
C SER A 78 11.10 -12.19 -3.46
N PRO A 79 10.98 -12.40 -4.78
CA PRO A 79 11.35 -13.67 -5.39
C PRO A 79 12.86 -13.94 -5.21
N PRO A 80 13.27 -15.20 -4.95
CA PRO A 80 14.68 -15.57 -4.91
C PRO A 80 15.29 -15.34 -6.29
N GLY A 81 16.16 -14.33 -6.41
CA GLY A 81 16.89 -14.02 -7.66
C GLY A 81 16.68 -12.61 -8.21
N LEU A 82 15.73 -11.82 -7.72
CA LEU A 82 15.63 -10.40 -8.07
C LEU A 82 16.04 -9.52 -6.89
N SER A 83 17.35 -9.41 -6.70
CA SER A 83 17.90 -8.20 -6.14
C SER A 83 17.57 -7.03 -7.08
N ARG A 84 17.28 -5.85 -6.50
CA ARG A 84 17.00 -4.56 -7.16
C ARG A 84 15.54 -4.28 -7.52
N ALA A 85 14.68 -4.16 -6.50
CA ALA A 85 13.82 -2.98 -6.32
C ALA A 85 12.82 -3.26 -5.20
N PHE A 86 13.21 -2.97 -3.96
CA PHE A 86 12.34 -2.95 -2.77
C PHE A 86 11.33 -1.79 -2.83
N GLY A 87 10.81 -1.44 -4.01
CA GLY A 87 10.06 -0.22 -4.22
C GLY A 87 9.06 -0.23 -5.36
N THR A 88 9.26 -0.92 -6.47
CA THR A 88 8.62 -0.40 -7.70
C THR A 88 7.88 -1.39 -8.58
N LYS A 89 8.12 -2.70 -8.50
CA LYS A 89 7.48 -3.63 -9.45
C LYS A 89 6.13 -4.19 -8.96
N MET A 90 6.01 -4.58 -7.70
CA MET A 90 4.82 -5.32 -7.24
C MET A 90 3.63 -4.46 -6.75
N MET A 91 3.82 -3.16 -6.52
CA MET A 91 2.73 -2.29 -6.04
C MET A 91 1.89 -1.66 -7.17
N LEU A 92 2.25 -1.87 -8.44
CA LEU A 92 1.49 -1.34 -9.59
C LEU A 92 1.28 -2.32 -10.76
N THR A 93 1.98 -3.46 -10.86
CA THR A 93 1.71 -4.43 -11.94
C THR A 93 0.50 -5.33 -11.69
N THR A 94 -0.32 -5.06 -10.67
CA THR A 94 -1.69 -5.63 -10.61
C THR A 94 -2.64 -4.94 -11.61
N SER A 95 -2.12 -4.14 -12.53
CA SER A 95 -2.77 -3.86 -13.80
C SER A 95 -2.32 -4.92 -14.84
N VAL A 96 -3.21 -5.87 -15.15
CA VAL A 96 -3.20 -6.74 -16.34
C VAL A 96 -2.36 -8.04 -16.32
N LYS A 97 -2.10 -8.71 -15.19
CA LYS A 97 -1.61 -10.11 -15.28
C LYS A 97 -2.09 -11.07 -14.20
N THR A 98 -3.39 -11.40 -14.20
CA THR A 98 -3.87 -12.73 -13.79
C THR A 98 -5.17 -13.09 -14.51
N ILE A 99 -5.12 -13.13 -15.84
CA ILE A 99 -5.89 -14.15 -16.57
C ILE A 99 -4.89 -15.29 -16.76
N MET A 100 -5.04 -16.35 -15.97
CA MET A 100 -4.27 -17.61 -16.02
C MET A 100 -2.74 -17.50 -15.75
N GLY A 101 -2.30 -18.10 -14.64
CA GLY A 101 -0.89 -18.50 -14.43
C GLY A 101 -0.25 -18.00 -13.14
N ASP A 102 -0.16 -18.91 -12.16
CA ASP A 102 0.65 -18.96 -10.93
C ASP A 102 1.18 -17.67 -10.28
N SER A 103 0.86 -17.51 -8.98
CA SER A 103 1.92 -17.45 -7.97
C SER A 103 1.35 -17.66 -6.56
N GLU A 104 1.67 -18.77 -5.90
CA GLU A 104 1.39 -19.01 -4.47
C GLU A 104 1.83 -17.83 -3.59
N GLN A 105 2.84 -17.07 -4.02
CA GLN A 105 3.37 -15.88 -3.35
C GLN A 105 2.39 -14.71 -3.31
N LEU A 106 1.56 -14.53 -4.35
CA LEU A 106 0.54 -13.48 -4.38
C LEU A 106 -0.61 -13.80 -3.41
N LEU A 107 -0.98 -15.09 -3.33
CA LEU A 107 -1.94 -15.58 -2.35
C LEU A 107 -1.40 -15.42 -0.93
N ALA A 108 -0.14 -15.81 -0.70
CA ALA A 108 0.50 -15.67 0.59
C ALA A 108 0.54 -14.19 1.04
N TRP A 109 0.94 -13.27 0.15
CA TRP A 109 0.96 -11.84 0.46
C TRP A 109 -0.43 -11.33 0.88
N GLY A 110 -1.47 -11.70 0.13
CA GLY A 110 -2.85 -11.36 0.47
C GLY A 110 -3.24 -11.86 1.86
N THR A 111 -2.88 -13.10 2.20
CA THR A 111 -3.20 -13.66 3.52
C THR A 111 -2.51 -12.95 4.68
N HIS A 112 -1.28 -12.45 4.53
CA HIS A 112 -0.64 -11.67 5.59
C HIS A 112 -1.20 -10.25 5.69
N VAL A 113 -1.61 -9.63 4.59
CA VAL A 113 -2.31 -8.33 4.64
C VAL A 113 -3.64 -8.48 5.38
N ASP A 114 -4.41 -9.54 5.09
CA ASP A 114 -5.65 -9.86 5.81
C ASP A 114 -5.38 -10.16 7.29
N GLY A 115 -4.31 -10.90 7.60
CA GLY A 115 -3.87 -11.16 8.96
C GLY A 115 -3.49 -9.87 9.71
N ALA A 116 -2.76 -8.97 9.07
CA ALA A 116 -2.41 -7.67 9.63
C ALA A 116 -3.66 -6.80 9.88
N ALA A 117 -4.64 -6.84 8.98
CA ALA A 117 -5.92 -6.16 9.15
C ALA A 117 -6.71 -6.73 10.35
N ALA A 118 -6.72 -8.06 10.52
CA ALA A 118 -7.33 -8.69 11.69
C ALA A 118 -6.65 -8.26 13.00
N LEU A 119 -5.31 -8.17 13.03
CA LEU A 119 -4.57 -7.67 14.20
C LEU A 119 -4.91 -6.21 14.51
N VAL A 120 -5.05 -5.35 13.50
CA VAL A 120 -5.48 -3.94 13.68
C VAL A 120 -6.88 -3.87 14.30
N LYS A 121 -7.79 -4.75 13.90
CA LYS A 121 -9.14 -4.86 14.51
C LYS A 121 -9.06 -5.27 15.97
N ILE A 122 -8.33 -6.34 16.28
CA ILE A 122 -8.18 -6.89 17.64
C ILE A 122 -7.56 -5.86 18.60
N ARG A 123 -6.61 -5.06 18.12
CA ARG A 123 -5.97 -4.00 18.92
C ARG A 123 -6.90 -2.85 19.29
N GLY A 124 -7.99 -2.63 18.56
CA GLY A 124 -8.85 -1.47 18.81
C GLY A 124 -8.04 -0.16 18.77
N ASN A 125 -8.26 0.70 19.75
CA ASN A 125 -7.58 1.99 19.88
C ASN A 125 -6.07 1.87 20.15
N GLU A 126 -5.59 0.74 20.66
CA GLU A 126 -4.16 0.51 20.91
C GLU A 126 -3.35 0.56 19.60
N ALA A 127 -3.98 0.30 18.45
CA ALA A 127 -3.37 0.43 17.13
C ALA A 127 -2.88 1.86 16.81
N LEU A 128 -3.37 2.87 17.54
CA LEU A 128 -3.01 4.28 17.35
C LEU A 128 -2.27 4.88 18.56
N SER A 129 -1.93 4.05 19.55
CA SER A 129 -1.38 4.50 20.85
C SER A 129 0.03 5.09 20.77
N SER A 130 0.83 4.65 19.81
CA SER A 130 2.23 5.07 19.65
C SER A 130 2.55 5.47 18.20
N PRO A 131 3.61 6.26 17.95
CA PRO A 131 4.07 6.57 16.59
C PRO A 131 4.35 5.32 15.73
N VAL A 132 4.94 4.26 16.29
CA VAL A 132 5.17 3.00 15.56
C VAL A 132 3.86 2.27 15.26
N SER A 133 2.93 2.17 16.21
CA SER A 133 1.61 1.56 15.98
C SER A 133 0.83 2.32 14.90
N ARG A 134 0.86 3.66 14.93
CA ARG A 134 0.23 4.51 13.90
C ARG A 134 0.85 4.30 12.51
N SER A 135 2.17 4.21 12.44
CA SER A 135 2.86 3.94 11.17
C SER A 135 2.46 2.58 10.59
N MET A 136 2.36 1.55 11.44
CA MET A 136 1.84 0.23 11.03
C MET A 136 0.38 0.31 10.60
N PHE A 137 -0.46 1.05 11.32
CA PHE A 137 -1.87 1.26 10.95
C PHE A 137 -1.99 1.90 9.56
N PHE A 138 -1.25 2.96 9.27
CA PHE A 138 -1.26 3.61 7.96
C PHE A 138 -0.80 2.67 6.85
N PHE A 139 0.24 1.88 7.11
CA PHE A 139 0.70 0.85 6.17
C PHE A 139 -0.39 -0.18 5.88
N VAL A 140 -1.04 -0.75 6.90
CA VAL A 140 -2.13 -1.72 6.72
C VAL A 140 -3.30 -1.10 5.98
N ARG A 141 -3.75 0.09 6.39
CA ARG A 141 -4.86 0.83 5.75
C ARG A 141 -4.60 1.04 4.26
N LYS A 142 -3.40 1.49 3.90
CA LYS A 142 -3.01 1.70 2.49
C LYS A 142 -3.10 0.41 1.66
N ASN A 143 -2.63 -0.72 2.20
CA ASN A 143 -2.71 -2.01 1.51
C ASN A 143 -4.15 -2.52 1.39
N MET A 144 -4.97 -2.33 2.44
CA MET A 144 -6.39 -2.67 2.41
C MET A 144 -7.15 -1.87 1.34
N ILE A 145 -6.95 -0.55 1.29
CA ILE A 145 -7.56 0.31 0.27
C ILE A 145 -7.19 -0.19 -1.13
N LEU A 146 -5.91 -0.42 -1.40
CA LEU A 146 -5.44 -0.87 -2.71
C LEU A 146 -6.08 -2.21 -3.12
N SER A 147 -6.06 -3.20 -2.23
CA SER A 147 -6.65 -4.53 -2.46
C SER A 147 -8.17 -4.44 -2.72
N HIS A 148 -8.86 -3.63 -1.92
CA HIS A 148 -10.31 -3.48 -2.00
C HIS A 148 -10.76 -2.66 -3.21
N MET A 149 -9.96 -1.70 -3.67
CA MET A 149 -10.19 -1.00 -4.94
C MET A 149 -10.12 -1.94 -6.14
N GLN A 150 -9.19 -2.91 -6.11
CA GLN A 150 -9.03 -3.89 -7.19
C GLN A 150 -10.14 -4.95 -7.20
N THR A 151 -10.62 -5.33 -6.02
CA THR A 151 -11.67 -6.34 -5.86
C THR A 151 -13.08 -5.76 -5.75
N SER A 152 -13.21 -4.43 -5.77
CA SER A 152 -14.47 -3.71 -5.56
C SER A 152 -15.22 -4.15 -4.30
N ARG A 153 -14.48 -4.32 -3.20
CA ARG A 153 -15.03 -4.71 -1.89
C ARG A 153 -15.06 -3.52 -0.94
N PRO A 154 -16.11 -3.35 -0.12
CA PRO A 154 -16.14 -2.30 0.87
C PRO A 154 -15.05 -2.50 1.93
N LEU A 155 -14.53 -1.42 2.50
CA LEU A 155 -13.58 -1.47 3.62
C LEU A 155 -14.33 -1.68 4.92
N ASP A 156 -13.66 -2.34 5.87
CA ASP A 156 -14.16 -2.41 7.25
C ASP A 156 -14.13 -1.02 7.90
N THR A 157 -15.16 -0.71 8.71
CA THR A 157 -15.34 0.62 9.30
C THR A 157 -14.17 1.02 10.20
N VAL A 158 -13.41 0.06 10.75
CA VAL A 158 -12.19 0.32 11.53
C VAL A 158 -11.16 1.18 10.77
N PHE A 159 -11.14 1.08 9.44
CA PHE A 159 -10.23 1.83 8.56
C PHE A 159 -10.81 3.15 8.07
N ILE A 160 -12.07 3.46 8.42
CA ILE A 160 -12.80 4.67 8.04
C ILE A 160 -13.05 5.56 9.26
N GLU A 161 -13.61 5.01 10.34
CA GLU A 161 -14.03 5.74 11.55
C GLU A 161 -12.85 6.40 12.28
N ARG A 162 -11.64 5.86 12.10
CA ARG A 162 -10.42 6.36 12.73
C ARG A 162 -9.78 7.54 12.02
N ASN A 163 -10.37 8.03 10.91
CA ASN A 163 -9.83 9.16 10.16
C ASN A 163 -9.75 10.44 11.01
N SER A 164 -10.69 10.67 11.93
CA SER A 164 -10.68 11.84 12.83
C SER A 164 -9.49 11.82 13.81
N ILE A 165 -9.17 10.65 14.37
CA ILE A 165 -8.06 10.45 15.33
C ILE A 165 -6.71 10.53 14.61
N THR A 166 -6.67 10.04 13.37
CA THR A 166 -5.43 9.96 12.60
C THR A 166 -5.07 11.25 11.90
N TYR A 167 -6.04 12.12 11.57
CA TYR A 167 -5.84 13.36 10.81
C TYR A 167 -4.66 14.22 11.28
N LEU A 168 -4.48 14.40 12.60
CA LEU A 168 -3.38 15.19 13.19
C LEU A 168 -1.99 14.58 12.98
N HIS A 169 -1.92 13.31 12.58
CA HIS A 169 -0.71 12.52 12.44
C HIS A 169 -0.45 12.08 10.99
N GLU A 170 -1.38 12.38 10.08
CA GLU A 170 -1.26 12.06 8.66
C GLU A 170 -0.29 13.02 7.99
N ASN A 171 0.70 12.47 7.28
CA ASN A 171 1.47 13.27 6.33
C ASN A 171 0.61 13.55 5.07
N VAL A 172 1.17 14.33 4.14
CA VAL A 172 0.47 14.72 2.89
C VAL A 172 -0.02 13.50 2.08
N GLU A 173 0.78 12.42 2.04
CA GLU A 173 0.39 11.16 1.38
C GLU A 173 -0.75 10.46 2.14
N ASP A 174 -0.66 10.37 3.46
CA ASP A 174 -1.66 9.70 4.29
C ASP A 174 -3.03 10.39 4.19
N GLN A 175 -3.05 11.73 4.05
CA GLN A 175 -4.28 12.50 3.81
C GLN A 175 -4.93 12.15 2.47
N LEU A 176 -4.12 11.96 1.41
CA LEU A 176 -4.62 11.46 0.13
C LEU A 176 -5.21 10.07 0.29
N ILE A 177 -4.46 9.15 0.93
CA ILE A 177 -4.91 7.78 1.17
C ILE A 177 -6.22 7.76 1.95
N SER A 178 -6.35 8.57 2.99
CA SER A 178 -7.56 8.74 3.80
C SER A 178 -8.78 9.13 2.95
N LYS A 179 -8.62 10.09 2.01
CA LYS A 179 -9.68 10.46 1.07
C LYS A 179 -10.08 9.31 0.14
N THR A 180 -9.11 8.52 -0.33
CA THR A 180 -9.35 7.39 -1.24
C THR A 180 -10.07 6.20 -0.60
N THR A 181 -10.24 6.16 0.74
CA THR A 181 -11.00 5.11 1.44
C THR A 181 -12.43 4.92 0.93
N ARG A 182 -13.03 5.95 0.31
CA ARG A 182 -14.39 5.88 -0.24
C ARG A 182 -14.49 5.19 -1.59
N ILE A 183 -13.39 5.06 -2.35
CA ILE A 183 -13.43 4.52 -3.71
C ILE A 183 -13.95 3.06 -3.74
N PRO A 184 -13.45 2.13 -2.90
CA PRO A 184 -13.94 0.75 -2.91
C PRO A 184 -15.45 0.63 -2.64
N GLN A 185 -15.98 1.47 -1.74
CA GLN A 185 -17.42 1.50 -1.44
C GLN A 185 -18.23 1.97 -2.66
N LEU A 186 -17.78 3.03 -3.34
CA LEU A 186 -18.46 3.54 -4.54
C LEU A 186 -18.44 2.50 -5.66
N GLN A 187 -17.31 1.82 -5.88
CA GLN A 187 -17.19 0.73 -6.86
C GLN A 187 -18.12 -0.44 -6.51
N HIS A 188 -18.16 -0.84 -5.24
CA HIS A 188 -19.06 -1.89 -4.77
C HIS A 188 -20.53 -1.54 -5.03
N GLN A 189 -20.95 -0.33 -4.68
CA GLN A 189 -22.31 0.16 -4.91
C GLN A 189 -22.66 0.22 -6.40
N ALA A 190 -21.74 0.67 -7.25
CA ALA A 190 -21.92 0.69 -8.70
C ALA A 190 -22.12 -0.73 -9.25
N ASN A 191 -21.27 -1.67 -8.85
CA ASN A 191 -21.36 -3.06 -9.31
C ASN A 191 -22.67 -3.73 -8.85
N SER A 192 -23.11 -3.49 -7.62
CA SER A 192 -24.39 -4.03 -7.12
C SER A 192 -25.59 -3.52 -7.93
N LEU A 193 -25.58 -2.25 -8.36
CA LEU A 193 -26.63 -1.68 -9.22
C LEU A 193 -26.63 -2.24 -10.64
N LEU A 194 -25.49 -2.72 -11.13
CA LEU A 194 -25.38 -3.38 -12.44
C LEU A 194 -25.92 -4.82 -12.40
N ILE A 195 -25.80 -5.49 -11.25
CA ILE A 195 -26.23 -6.88 -11.07
C ILE A 195 -27.74 -6.98 -10.80
N ASP A 196 -28.33 -6.01 -10.10
CA ASP A 196 -29.78 -5.96 -9.83
C ASP A 196 -30.49 -4.82 -10.60
N PRO A 197 -30.90 -5.07 -11.87
CA PRO A 197 -31.57 -4.07 -12.70
C PRO A 197 -33.01 -3.74 -12.25
N ASN A 198 -33.63 -4.56 -11.38
CA ASN A 198 -35.04 -4.44 -11.00
C ASN A 198 -35.27 -3.74 -9.64
N CYS A 199 -34.22 -3.15 -9.06
CA CYS A 199 -34.31 -2.42 -7.80
C CYS A 199 -35.30 -1.25 -7.87
N ASN A 200 -36.38 -1.34 -7.11
CA ASN A 200 -37.25 -0.19 -6.81
C ASN A 200 -36.40 0.90 -6.13
N SER A 201 -36.38 2.11 -6.69
CA SER A 201 -35.51 3.24 -6.29
C SER A 201 -34.12 3.32 -6.95
N ARG A 202 -33.87 2.57 -8.04
CA ARG A 202 -32.60 2.66 -8.80
C ARG A 202 -32.20 4.10 -9.13
N GLY A 203 -33.13 4.93 -9.61
CA GLY A 203 -32.86 6.32 -9.96
C GLY A 203 -32.29 7.13 -8.80
N SER A 204 -32.90 7.04 -7.61
CA SER A 204 -32.42 7.77 -6.43
C SER A 204 -31.08 7.23 -5.90
N LEU A 205 -30.83 5.92 -6.04
CA LEU A 205 -29.54 5.31 -5.68
C LEU A 205 -28.42 5.74 -6.64
N VAL A 206 -28.70 5.79 -7.94
CA VAL A 206 -27.75 6.28 -8.96
C VAL A 206 -27.42 7.75 -8.71
N GLU A 207 -28.41 8.60 -8.43
CA GLU A 207 -28.17 10.01 -8.10
C GLU A 207 -27.32 10.18 -6.84
N LYS A 208 -27.59 9.40 -5.79
CA LYS A 208 -26.76 9.39 -4.57
C LYS A 208 -25.33 8.97 -4.87
N LEU A 209 -25.13 7.95 -5.71
CA LEU A 209 -23.82 7.45 -6.11
C LEU A 209 -23.04 8.50 -6.91
N ILE A 210 -23.67 9.12 -7.90
CA ILE A 210 -23.08 10.20 -8.71
C ILE A 210 -22.71 11.40 -7.82
N SER A 211 -23.61 11.78 -6.90
CA SER A 211 -23.35 12.85 -5.94
C SER A 211 -22.14 12.54 -5.05
N ALA A 212 -22.06 11.33 -4.49
CA ALA A 212 -20.95 10.90 -3.67
C ALA A 212 -19.62 10.87 -4.45
N ALA A 213 -19.64 10.41 -5.71
CA ALA A 213 -18.48 10.44 -6.60
C ALA A 213 -18.00 11.88 -6.89
N ARG A 214 -18.94 12.81 -7.16
CA ARG A 214 -18.61 14.24 -7.37
C ARG A 214 -18.06 14.91 -6.13
N ILE A 215 -18.54 14.55 -4.94
CA ILE A 215 -17.99 15.04 -3.66
C ILE A 215 -16.54 14.58 -3.53
N LEU A 216 -16.28 13.29 -3.73
CA LEU A 216 -14.92 12.75 -3.64
C LEU A 216 -13.98 13.39 -4.68
N ASP A 217 -14.43 13.58 -5.91
CA ASP A 217 -13.66 14.25 -6.98
C ASP A 217 -13.25 15.67 -6.56
N ARG A 218 -14.19 16.47 -6.04
CA ARG A 218 -13.88 17.82 -5.52
C ARG A 218 -12.88 17.79 -4.39
N GLU A 219 -12.99 16.86 -3.47
CA GLU A 219 -12.04 16.74 -2.35
C GLU A 219 -10.63 16.33 -2.78
N LEU A 220 -10.52 15.53 -3.85
CA LEU A 220 -9.22 15.16 -4.43
C LEU A 220 -8.60 16.34 -5.19
N LEU A 221 -9.43 17.11 -5.91
CA LEU A 221 -9.00 18.35 -6.58
C LEU A 221 -8.53 19.41 -5.56
N ASP A 222 -9.30 19.60 -4.49
CA ASP A 222 -8.95 20.51 -3.40
C ASP A 222 -7.63 20.09 -2.73
N TRP A 223 -7.47 18.79 -2.42
CA TRP A 223 -6.21 18.27 -1.91
C TRP A 223 -5.05 18.57 -2.87
N ALA A 224 -5.21 18.31 -4.17
CA ALA A 224 -4.18 18.55 -5.17
C ALA A 224 -3.81 20.05 -5.32
N GLY A 225 -4.78 20.95 -5.13
CA GLY A 225 -4.55 22.40 -5.14
C GLY A 225 -3.79 22.91 -3.90
N ASN A 226 -3.98 22.24 -2.76
CA ASN A 226 -3.48 22.66 -1.46
C ASN A 226 -2.26 21.88 -0.95
N VAL A 227 -1.64 21.02 -1.77
CA VAL A 227 -0.40 20.33 -1.37
C VAL A 227 0.74 21.33 -1.10
N PRO A 228 1.62 21.06 -0.13
CA PRO A 228 2.79 21.91 0.14
C PRO A 228 3.67 22.11 -1.10
N ILE A 229 4.42 23.22 -1.14
CA ILE A 229 5.32 23.55 -2.27
C ILE A 229 6.34 22.43 -2.54
N SER A 230 6.80 21.73 -1.49
CA SER A 230 7.70 20.58 -1.62
C SER A 230 7.11 19.42 -2.44
N TRP A 231 5.78 19.34 -2.53
CA TRP A 231 5.04 18.35 -3.33
C TRP A 231 4.72 18.81 -4.76
N LYS A 232 4.94 20.10 -5.06
CA LYS A 232 4.78 20.63 -6.42
C LYS A 232 6.01 20.28 -7.25
N TYR A 233 5.79 19.93 -8.52
CA TYR A 233 6.89 19.76 -9.45
C TYR A 233 7.36 21.12 -9.95
N SER A 234 8.64 21.20 -10.32
CA SER A 234 9.17 22.28 -11.16
C SER A 234 9.48 21.74 -12.54
N THR A 235 9.16 22.49 -13.58
CA THR A 235 9.43 22.08 -14.97
C THR A 235 10.83 22.52 -15.37
N ALA A 236 11.69 21.58 -15.71
CA ALA A 236 12.89 21.87 -16.46
C ALA A 236 12.56 21.79 -17.96
N THR A 237 12.64 22.94 -18.63
CA THR A 237 12.66 23.06 -20.08
C THR A 237 14.10 23.32 -20.53
N ASN A 238 14.44 22.99 -21.78
CA ASN A 238 15.77 23.20 -22.38
C ASN A 238 16.90 22.31 -21.82
N LEU A 239 16.67 20.99 -21.80
CA LEU A 239 17.75 20.03 -21.55
C LEU A 239 18.72 20.03 -22.75
N HIS A 240 20.00 20.29 -22.50
CA HIS A 240 21.02 20.21 -23.54
C HIS A 240 21.13 18.76 -24.05
N PRO A 241 21.29 18.55 -25.37
CA PRO A 241 21.51 17.22 -25.91
C PRO A 241 22.74 16.57 -25.30
N SER A 242 22.56 15.47 -24.58
CA SER A 242 23.66 14.58 -24.26
C SER A 242 24.00 13.78 -25.52
N PRO A 243 25.29 13.69 -25.92
CA PRO A 243 25.72 12.94 -27.10
C PRO A 243 25.42 11.43 -27.02
N HIS A 244 24.90 10.93 -25.90
CA HIS A 244 24.62 9.51 -25.65
C HIS A 244 23.13 9.16 -25.45
N SER A 245 22.20 10.13 -25.57
CA SER A 245 20.76 9.84 -25.42
C SER A 245 19.97 10.34 -26.63
N GLY A 246 19.43 9.39 -27.42
CA GLY A 246 18.56 9.68 -28.57
C GLY A 246 17.15 10.19 -28.21
N PHE A 247 16.86 10.41 -26.92
CA PHE A 247 15.59 10.95 -26.45
C PHE A 247 15.83 12.04 -25.41
N ILE A 248 15.33 13.25 -25.70
CA ILE A 248 15.32 14.38 -24.78
C ILE A 248 13.86 14.79 -24.59
N PRO A 249 13.26 14.54 -23.42
CA PRO A 249 11.89 14.98 -23.18
C PRO A 249 11.82 16.51 -23.17
N HIS A 250 10.85 17.08 -23.89
CA HIS A 250 10.61 18.52 -23.94
C HIS A 250 10.23 19.13 -22.58
N HIS A 251 9.68 18.30 -21.68
CA HIS A 251 9.30 18.68 -20.33
C HIS A 251 9.78 17.63 -19.34
N LEU A 252 10.57 18.05 -18.36
CA LEU A 252 10.97 17.19 -17.25
C LEU A 252 10.48 17.78 -15.93
N HIS A 253 9.60 17.03 -15.26
CA HIS A 253 9.13 17.39 -13.91
C HIS A 253 10.20 17.02 -12.89
N ARG A 254 10.72 18.01 -12.18
CA ARG A 254 11.64 17.87 -11.06
C ARG A 254 10.87 17.95 -9.75
N TYR A 255 11.21 17.06 -8.84
CA TYR A 255 10.66 17.00 -7.49
C TYR A 255 11.80 17.15 -6.49
N VAL A 256 11.48 17.60 -5.28
CA VAL A 256 12.47 17.81 -4.21
C VAL A 256 13.19 16.52 -3.84
N ASP A 257 12.47 15.40 -3.89
CA ASP A 257 13.02 14.08 -3.62
C ASP A 257 12.28 12.99 -4.42
N PHE A 258 12.89 11.80 -4.44
CA PHE A 258 12.38 10.63 -5.12
C PHE A 258 11.02 10.14 -4.58
N TYR A 259 10.74 10.31 -3.29
CA TYR A 259 9.49 9.87 -2.66
C TYR A 259 8.33 10.76 -3.10
N THR A 260 8.54 12.07 -3.14
CA THR A 260 7.58 13.03 -3.66
C THR A 260 7.29 12.79 -5.15
N ALA A 261 8.34 12.58 -5.96
CA ALA A 261 8.18 12.21 -7.38
C ALA A 261 7.29 10.97 -7.53
N ARG A 262 7.51 9.95 -6.69
CA ARG A 262 6.71 8.73 -6.71
C ARG A 262 5.25 8.92 -6.28
N GLY A 263 4.98 9.84 -5.35
CA GLY A 263 3.62 10.18 -4.92
C GLY A 263 2.81 10.87 -6.02
N VAL A 264 3.44 11.74 -6.82
CA VAL A 264 2.74 12.61 -7.78
C VAL A 264 2.73 12.08 -9.22
N VAL A 265 3.85 11.52 -9.71
CA VAL A 265 4.03 11.14 -11.13
C VAL A 265 3.12 9.99 -11.57
N ARG A 266 2.60 9.19 -10.63
CA ARG A 266 1.77 8.02 -10.94
C ARG A 266 0.33 8.36 -11.39
N HIS A 267 -0.13 9.61 -11.27
CA HIS A 267 -1.48 10.01 -11.67
C HIS A 267 -1.59 10.74 -13.01
N GLN A 268 -0.48 11.12 -13.67
CA GLN A 268 -0.53 11.99 -14.87
C GLN A 268 -0.29 11.29 -16.21
N TYR A 269 0.05 10.00 -16.25
CA TYR A 269 0.35 9.30 -17.50
C TYR A 269 -0.87 8.88 -18.35
N GLN A 270 -2.10 9.21 -17.94
CA GLN A 270 -3.32 8.91 -18.72
C GLN A 270 -3.88 10.10 -19.53
N LYS A 271 -3.32 11.32 -19.41
CA LYS A 271 -3.84 12.50 -20.12
C LYS A 271 -3.10 12.89 -21.40
N SER A 272 -1.97 12.28 -21.73
CA SER A 272 -1.18 12.64 -22.92
C SER A 272 -1.40 11.75 -24.15
N SER A 273 -2.19 10.68 -24.06
CA SER A 273 -2.48 9.78 -25.19
C SER A 273 -3.86 10.00 -25.84
N GLY A 274 -4.57 11.09 -25.52
CA GLY A 274 -5.94 11.35 -26.00
C GLY A 274 -6.10 12.55 -26.94
N GLY A 275 -5.02 13.23 -27.32
CA GLY A 275 -5.10 14.44 -28.16
C GLY A 275 -4.32 14.27 -29.46
N GLY A 276 -4.95 13.67 -30.48
CA GLY A 276 -4.31 13.53 -31.79
C GLY A 276 -5.10 12.70 -32.79
N CYS A 277 -6.34 13.09 -33.08
CA CYS A 277 -6.94 12.79 -34.39
C CYS A 277 -8.09 13.76 -34.67
N ALA A 278 -7.78 14.84 -35.37
CA ALA A 278 -8.72 15.56 -36.22
C ALA A 278 -7.95 16.15 -37.41
N SER A 279 -8.61 16.10 -38.57
CA SER A 279 -8.29 16.72 -39.87
C SER A 279 -7.15 16.14 -40.72
N SER A 280 -7.51 15.27 -41.65
CA SER A 280 -7.46 15.57 -43.09
C SER A 280 -8.63 14.89 -43.78
#